data_AF-A0A813EF91-F1
#
_entry.id   AF-A0A813EF91-F1
#
_cell.length_a   1.000
_cell.length_b   1.000
_cell.length_c   1.000
_cell.angle_alpha   90.00
_cell.angle_beta   90.00
_cell.angle_gamma   90.00
#
_symmetry.space_group_name_H-M   'P 1'
#
loop_
_entity.id
_entity.type
_entity.pdbx_description
1 polymer ?
#
loop_
_entity_poly.entity_id
_entity_poly.type
_entity_poly.pdbx_seq_one_letter_code
_entity_poly.pdbx_strand_id
1 'polypeptide(L)'
;PSGAPGPGLMPSDRRGGDTQEGTSVWEQVLVAAFPNQIPEVHVASLDPQKGVLTLREASVAGAGDVSLGTEHRVDLAQAGSVVTSDGVVAVLGHDGELMVQMHLETEEEQQSWTKGLELIIQDRSTGVRASPKKSSVPASPSAIMRQQVAADAEGD
;
A
#
# COMPACT_ATOMS: atom_id res chain seq x y z
N PRO A 1 47.18 -45.32 -24.51
CA PRO A 1 46.05 -45.49 -23.57
C PRO A 1 45.78 -44.15 -22.89
N SER A 2 44.52 -43.70 -22.93
CA SER A 2 43.80 -42.81 -22.00
C SER A 2 44.49 -41.56 -21.45
N GLY A 3 43.92 -40.35 -21.42
CA GLY A 3 42.55 -39.88 -21.61
C GLY A 3 42.53 -38.35 -21.43
N ALA A 4 41.47 -37.71 -21.94
CA ALA A 4 41.37 -36.29 -22.30
C ALA A 4 41.38 -35.25 -21.14
N PRO A 5 41.66 -33.96 -21.46
CA PRO A 5 41.29 -32.82 -20.63
C PRO A 5 39.80 -32.49 -20.81
N GLY A 6 39.02 -32.54 -19.73
CA GLY A 6 37.63 -32.11 -19.72
C GLY A 6 37.50 -30.65 -19.25
N PRO A 7 37.03 -29.71 -20.07
CA PRO A 7 36.61 -28.39 -19.61
C PRO A 7 35.28 -28.52 -18.89
N GLY A 8 35.32 -28.47 -17.55
CA GLY A 8 34.13 -28.37 -16.71
C GLY A 8 33.53 -26.96 -16.77
N LEU A 9 32.90 -26.63 -17.89
CA LEU A 9 31.91 -25.56 -17.96
C LEU A 9 30.71 -26.01 -17.13
N MET A 10 30.60 -25.49 -15.91
CA MET A 10 29.33 -25.47 -15.18
C MET A 10 28.69 -24.10 -15.43
N PRO A 11 27.73 -23.97 -16.36
CA PRO A 11 26.78 -22.87 -16.32
C PRO A 11 25.90 -23.13 -15.10
N SER A 12 26.24 -22.50 -13.97
CA SER A 12 25.23 -22.30 -12.94
C SER A 12 24.28 -21.25 -13.48
N ASP A 13 23.25 -21.73 -14.18
CA ASP A 13 21.97 -21.06 -14.41
C ASP A 13 21.58 -20.37 -13.09
N ARG A 14 21.94 -19.09 -12.96
CA ARG A 14 21.32 -18.20 -11.97
C ARG A 14 19.92 -17.91 -12.50
N ARG A 15 19.05 -18.93 -12.41
CA ARG A 15 17.61 -18.77 -12.42
C ARG A 15 17.19 -18.23 -11.05
N GLY A 16 17.64 -17.01 -10.75
CA GLY A 16 17.02 -16.16 -9.75
C GLY A 16 15.83 -15.51 -10.42
N GLY A 17 14.70 -16.20 -10.35
CA GLY A 17 13.42 -15.64 -10.76
C GLY A 17 12.98 -14.59 -9.74
N ASP A 18 13.63 -13.43 -9.73
CA ASP A 18 13.14 -12.25 -9.03
C ASP A 18 12.17 -11.49 -9.95
N THR A 19 11.17 -12.21 -10.48
CA THR A 19 9.94 -11.58 -10.94
C THR A 19 9.07 -11.39 -9.69
N GLN A 20 9.53 -10.55 -8.77
CA GLN A 20 8.68 -10.08 -7.69
C GLN A 20 7.75 -9.03 -8.29
N GLU A 21 6.65 -9.49 -8.87
CA GLU A 21 5.49 -8.67 -9.21
C GLU A 21 5.04 -7.91 -7.95
N GLY A 22 5.58 -6.71 -7.77
CA GLY A 22 4.79 -5.49 -7.60
C GLY A 22 3.81 -5.40 -6.43
N THR A 23 3.92 -6.19 -5.36
CA THR A 23 3.22 -5.85 -4.12
C THR A 23 4.05 -4.79 -3.41
N SER A 24 3.72 -3.52 -3.65
CA SER A 24 4.36 -2.35 -3.02
C SER A 24 4.10 -2.37 -1.52
N VAL A 25 4.87 -3.17 -0.78
CA VAL A 25 4.97 -3.09 0.68
C VAL A 25 5.72 -1.79 0.97
N TRP A 26 5.12 -0.90 1.74
CA TRP A 26 5.80 0.31 2.19
C TRP A 26 6.48 0.01 3.52
N GLU A 27 7.75 0.38 3.64
CA GLU A 27 8.53 0.17 4.86
C GLU A 27 9.23 1.47 5.26
N GLN A 28 9.16 1.84 6.53
CA GLN A 28 9.79 3.05 7.08
C GLN A 28 10.10 2.90 8.56
N VAL A 29 11.21 3.51 9.01
CA VAL A 29 11.50 3.68 10.45
C VAL A 29 10.77 4.92 10.96
N LEU A 30 9.98 4.76 12.02
CA LEU A 30 9.22 5.83 12.64
C LEU A 30 9.06 5.59 14.14
N VAL A 31 8.61 6.60 14.89
CA VAL A 31 8.22 6.42 16.29
C VAL A 31 6.74 6.08 16.34
N ALA A 32 6.36 5.04 17.09
CA ALA A 32 4.97 4.66 17.27
C ALA A 32 4.62 4.41 18.74
N ALA A 33 3.36 4.67 19.08
CA ALA A 33 2.80 4.41 20.40
C ALA A 33 1.50 3.62 20.26
N PHE A 34 1.36 2.59 21.09
CA PHE A 34 0.12 1.83 21.27
C PHE A 34 -0.65 2.34 22.50
N PRO A 35 -1.94 2.00 22.65
CA PRO A 35 -2.71 2.36 23.83
C PRO A 35 -2.02 1.95 25.13
N ASN A 36 -1.88 2.90 26.04
CA ASN A 36 -1.23 2.72 27.35
C ASN A 36 0.26 2.33 27.29
N GLN A 37 0.91 2.51 26.14
CA GLN A 37 2.34 2.27 25.96
C GLN A 37 3.05 3.60 25.69
N ILE A 38 4.33 3.65 26.03
CA ILE A 38 5.18 4.80 25.69
C ILE A 38 5.55 4.74 24.20
N PRO A 39 5.83 5.89 23.55
CA PRO A 39 6.32 5.89 22.18
C PRO A 39 7.69 5.24 22.05
N GLU A 40 7.87 4.35 21.07
CA GLU A 40 9.13 3.66 20.78
C GLU A 40 9.44 3.67 19.28
N VAL A 41 10.71 3.46 18.92
CA VAL A 41 11.14 3.40 17.51
C VAL A 41 10.79 2.04 16.91
N HIS A 42 10.14 2.05 15.76
CA HIS A 42 9.71 0.86 15.04
C HIS A 42 10.09 0.91 13.57
N VAL A 43 10.33 -0.26 12.98
CA VAL A 43 10.22 -0.47 11.54
C VAL A 43 8.75 -0.77 11.23
N ALA A 44 8.07 0.18 10.63
CA ALA A 44 6.70 0.05 10.18
C ALA A 44 6.65 -0.51 8.75
N SER A 45 5.77 -1.47 8.52
CA SER A 45 5.54 -2.10 7.22
C SER A 45 4.04 -2.17 6.93
N LEU A 46 3.62 -1.59 5.82
CA LEU A 46 2.23 -1.58 5.37
C LEU A 46 2.04 -2.55 4.20
N ASP A 47 1.24 -3.59 4.41
CA ASP A 47 0.87 -4.54 3.37
C ASP A 47 -0.57 -4.24 2.91
N PRO A 48 -0.77 -3.56 1.76
CA PRO A 48 -2.11 -3.19 1.30
C PRO A 48 -2.95 -4.41 0.88
N GLN A 49 -2.31 -5.51 0.46
CA GLN A 49 -3.01 -6.73 0.07
C GLN A 49 -3.58 -7.44 1.31
N LYS A 50 -2.78 -7.55 2.37
CA LYS A 50 -3.23 -8.12 3.63
C LYS A 50 -4.05 -7.14 4.47
N GLY A 51 -3.93 -5.85 4.20
CA GLY A 51 -4.50 -4.76 5.01
C GLY A 51 -4.01 -4.83 6.44
N VAL A 52 -2.71 -5.08 6.60
CA VAL A 52 -2.06 -5.17 7.90
C VAL A 52 -0.94 -4.16 7.95
N LEU A 53 -0.94 -3.36 9.01
CA LEU A 53 0.21 -2.55 9.39
C LEU A 53 0.99 -3.32 10.46
N THR A 54 2.26 -3.60 10.18
CA THR A 54 3.16 -4.31 11.08
C THR A 54 4.18 -3.31 11.62
N LEU A 55 4.41 -3.29 12.92
CA LEU A 55 5.43 -2.46 13.56
C LEU A 55 6.37 -3.36 14.35
N ARG A 56 7.66 -3.35 14.01
CA ARG A 56 8.68 -4.11 14.72
C ARG A 56 9.57 -3.17 15.49
N GLU A 57 9.64 -3.32 16.80
CA GLU A 57 10.53 -2.52 17.65
C GLU A 57 11.95 -2.55 17.09
N ALA A 58 12.59 -1.38 17.02
CA ALA A 58 13.98 -1.26 16.60
C ALA A 58 14.81 -0.75 17.77
N SER A 59 15.83 -1.52 18.14
CA SER A 59 16.76 -1.16 19.20
C SER A 59 18.20 -1.13 18.67
N VAL A 60 19.01 -0.20 19.15
CA VAL A 60 20.44 -0.13 18.82
C VAL A 60 21.23 -0.75 19.96
N ALA A 61 21.90 -1.86 19.67
CA ALA A 61 22.80 -2.50 20.62
C ALA A 61 24.14 -1.73 20.72
N GLY A 62 24.93 -2.04 21.76
CA GLY A 62 26.23 -1.43 22.04
C GLY A 62 27.33 -1.77 21.02
N ALA A 63 27.16 -1.32 19.78
CA ALA A 63 28.12 -1.31 18.67
C ALA A 63 27.56 -0.56 17.44
N GLY A 64 26.31 -0.07 17.48
CA GLY A 64 25.62 0.48 16.32
C GLY A 64 24.81 -0.56 15.55
N ASP A 65 24.83 -1.83 15.97
CA ASP A 65 23.99 -2.88 15.40
C ASP A 65 22.51 -2.65 15.75
N VAL A 66 21.65 -2.66 14.72
CA VAL A 66 20.20 -2.56 14.89
C VAL A 66 19.63 -3.96 15.04
N SER A 67 18.89 -4.19 16.13
CA SER A 67 18.15 -5.41 16.40
C SER A 67 16.65 -5.15 16.34
N LEU A 68 15.92 -6.03 15.67
CA LEU A 68 14.47 -6.00 15.62
C LEU A 68 13.89 -6.82 16.78
N GLY A 69 13.04 -6.18 17.58
CA GLY A 69 12.39 -6.73 18.76
C GLY A 69 10.98 -7.23 18.48
N THR A 70 10.06 -6.90 19.39
CA THR A 70 8.67 -7.34 19.36
C THR A 70 7.97 -6.88 18.08
N GLU A 71 7.15 -7.75 17.51
CA GLU A 71 6.28 -7.41 16.38
C GLU A 71 4.86 -7.15 16.87
N HIS A 72 4.33 -5.97 16.52
CA HIS A 72 2.95 -5.59 16.71
C HIS A 72 2.23 -5.55 15.37
N ARG A 73 1.03 -6.12 15.31
CA ARG A 73 0.23 -6.18 14.09
C ARG A 73 -1.10 -5.48 14.30
N VAL A 74 -1.39 -4.52 13.44
CA VAL A 74 -2.64 -3.76 13.41
C VAL A 74 -3.44 -4.21 12.19
N ASP A 75 -4.57 -4.87 12.42
CA ASP A 75 -5.50 -5.26 11.36
C ASP A 75 -6.35 -4.05 10.94
N LEU A 76 -6.10 -3.56 9.72
CA LEU A 76 -6.79 -2.37 9.20
C LEU A 76 -8.25 -2.65 8.83
N ALA A 77 -8.71 -3.91 8.85
CA ALA A 77 -10.14 -4.20 8.78
C ALA A 77 -10.90 -3.71 10.02
N GLN A 78 -10.23 -3.61 11.18
CA GLN A 78 -10.81 -3.09 12.42
C GLN A 78 -10.70 -1.57 12.54
N ALA A 79 -9.93 -0.92 11.66
CA ALA A 79 -9.77 0.52 11.65
C ALA A 79 -11.00 1.19 11.01
N GLY A 80 -11.50 2.23 11.68
CA GLY A 80 -12.63 3.05 11.23
C GLY A 80 -12.20 4.36 10.59
N SER A 81 -11.13 4.99 11.10
CA SER A 81 -10.66 6.27 10.56
C SER A 81 -9.17 6.51 10.80
N VAL A 82 -8.61 7.44 10.03
CA VAL A 82 -7.25 7.96 10.19
C VAL A 82 -7.36 9.45 10.52
N VAL A 83 -6.64 9.89 11.55
CA VAL A 83 -6.62 11.30 11.98
C VAL A 83 -5.18 11.78 11.96
N THR A 84 -4.98 13.01 11.49
CA THR A 84 -3.66 13.64 11.42
C THR A 84 -3.62 14.92 12.24
N SER A 85 -2.51 15.16 12.94
CA SER A 85 -2.23 16.42 13.65
C SER A 85 -0.73 16.54 13.88
N ASP A 86 -0.11 17.69 13.56
CA ASP A 86 1.25 18.05 14.00
C ASP A 86 2.32 16.96 13.82
N GLY A 87 2.43 16.38 12.62
CA GLY A 87 3.40 15.31 12.32
C GLY A 87 3.00 13.91 12.83
N VAL A 88 1.82 13.78 13.42
CA VAL A 88 1.28 12.52 13.93
C VAL A 88 0.18 11.98 13.01
N VAL A 89 0.18 10.68 12.77
CA VAL A 89 -0.89 9.91 12.13
C VAL A 89 -1.44 8.91 13.16
N ALA A 90 -2.71 9.05 13.51
CA ALA A 90 -3.40 8.13 14.42
C ALA A 90 -4.40 7.28 13.64
N VAL A 91 -4.36 5.97 13.87
CA VAL A 91 -5.36 5.02 13.36
C VAL A 91 -6.33 4.70 14.48
N LEU A 92 -7.62 4.93 14.24
CA LEU A 92 -8.69 4.68 15.19
C LEU A 92 -9.53 3.48 14.75
N GLY A 93 -10.02 2.70 15.70
CA GLY A 93 -10.99 1.64 15.49
C GLY A 93 -12.36 2.19 15.06
N HIS A 94 -13.28 1.30 14.69
CA HIS A 94 -14.67 1.66 14.34
C HIS A 94 -15.42 2.32 15.50
N ASP A 95 -15.07 1.95 16.73
CA ASP A 95 -15.53 2.49 18.00
C ASP A 95 -14.85 3.82 18.41
N GLY A 96 -13.84 4.26 17.64
CA GLY A 96 -13.07 5.47 17.92
C GLY A 96 -11.91 5.27 18.90
N GLU A 97 -11.66 4.05 19.40
CA GLU A 97 -10.49 3.77 20.22
C GLU A 97 -9.20 3.85 19.41
N LEU A 98 -8.14 4.37 20.02
CA LEU A 98 -6.82 4.44 19.39
C LEU A 98 -6.29 3.03 19.18
N MET A 99 -5.85 2.71 17.95
CA MET A 99 -5.17 1.44 17.65
C MET A 99 -3.66 1.62 17.66
N VAL A 100 -3.18 2.67 16.96
CA VAL A 100 -1.76 3.04 16.92
C VAL A 100 -1.62 4.51 16.57
N GLN A 101 -0.60 5.14 17.13
CA GLN A 101 -0.17 6.50 16.79
C GLN A 101 1.24 6.42 16.19
N MET A 102 1.47 7.05 15.05
CA MET A 102 2.77 7.11 14.36
C MET A 102 3.23 8.56 14.25
N HIS A 103 4.49 8.82 14.57
CA HIS A 103 5.13 10.13 14.50
C HIS A 103 6.08 10.12 13.30
N LEU A 104 5.82 11.04 12.37
CA LEU A 104 6.46 11.13 11.07
C LEU A 104 7.35 12.36 11.08
N GLU A 105 8.53 12.27 10.47
CA GLU A 105 9.54 13.34 10.52
C GLU A 105 9.12 14.53 9.64
N THR A 106 8.47 14.24 8.52
CA THR A 106 8.08 15.24 7.52
C THR A 106 6.58 15.20 7.19
N GLU A 107 6.08 16.34 6.70
CA GLU A 107 4.69 16.45 6.24
C GLU A 107 4.41 15.55 5.03
N GLU A 108 5.40 15.39 4.13
CA GLU A 108 5.28 14.52 2.96
C GLU A 108 5.07 13.05 3.36
N GLU A 109 5.79 12.58 4.37
CA GLU A 109 5.60 11.24 4.92
C GLU A 109 4.24 11.13 5.62
N GLN A 110 3.85 12.13 6.41
CA GLN A 110 2.52 12.17 7.04
C GLN A 110 1.40 12.03 6.00
N GLN A 111 1.45 12.82 4.92
CA GLN A 111 0.46 12.77 3.85
C GLN A 111 0.48 11.42 3.12
N SER A 112 1.66 10.86 2.88
CA SER A 112 1.83 9.58 2.19
C SER A 112 1.22 8.45 3.02
N TRP A 113 1.59 8.35 4.29
CA TRP A 113 1.05 7.35 5.22
C TRP A 113 -0.46 7.49 5.41
N THR A 114 -0.96 8.71 5.56
CA THR A 114 -2.40 8.96 5.71
C THR A 114 -3.18 8.44 4.51
N LYS A 115 -2.77 8.85 3.30
CA LYS A 115 -3.42 8.39 2.06
C LYS A 115 -3.34 6.88 1.89
N GLY A 116 -2.18 6.27 2.20
CA GLY A 116 -2.00 4.82 2.13
C GLY A 116 -2.95 4.06 3.04
N LEU A 117 -3.06 4.49 4.30
CA LEU A 117 -3.96 3.89 5.29
C LEU A 117 -5.43 4.09 4.92
N GLU A 118 -5.81 5.31 4.53
CA GLU A 118 -7.19 5.64 4.14
C GLU A 118 -7.66 4.79 2.94
N LEU A 119 -6.82 4.63 1.92
CA LEU A 119 -7.16 3.81 0.75
C LEU A 119 -7.44 2.36 1.14
N ILE A 120 -6.62 1.78 2.04
CA ILE A 120 -6.78 0.39 2.49
C ILE A 120 -8.06 0.24 3.34
N ILE A 121 -8.33 1.19 4.24
CA ILE A 121 -9.51 1.17 5.11
C ILE A 121 -10.80 1.31 4.28
N GLN A 122 -10.80 2.19 3.27
CA GLN A 122 -11.94 2.38 2.37
C GLN A 122 -12.22 1.16 1.49
N ASP A 123 -11.18 0.55 0.91
CA ASP A 123 -11.32 -0.67 0.09
C ASP A 123 -12.00 -1.81 0.88
N ARG A 124 -11.66 -1.93 2.18
CA ARG A 124 -12.25 -2.96 3.06
C ARG A 124 -13.65 -2.64 3.54
N SER A 125 -13.93 -1.38 3.80
CA SER A 125 -15.26 -0.90 4.19
C SER A 125 -16.28 -1.08 3.05
N THR A 126 -15.82 -1.02 1.80
CA THR A 126 -16.65 -1.14 0.59
C THR A 126 -16.80 -2.57 0.07
N GLY A 127 -16.56 -3.58 0.90
CA GLY A 127 -16.73 -5.03 0.61
C GLY A 127 -18.08 -5.50 0.06
N VAL A 128 -18.98 -4.59 -0.37
CA VAL A 128 -19.91 -4.83 -1.49
C VAL A 128 -19.08 -5.00 -2.77
N ARG A 129 -18.53 -6.20 -2.89
CA ARG A 129 -17.94 -6.77 -4.10
C ARG A 129 -18.78 -6.36 -5.31
N ALA A 130 -18.32 -5.33 -6.03
CA ALA A 130 -18.87 -4.94 -7.32
C ALA A 130 -18.68 -6.15 -8.23
N SER A 131 -19.72 -6.98 -8.30
CA SER A 131 -19.82 -8.03 -9.29
C SER A 131 -19.65 -7.32 -10.63
N PRO A 132 -18.66 -7.68 -11.46
CA PRO A 132 -18.62 -7.15 -12.81
C PRO A 132 -19.91 -7.64 -13.47
N LYS A 133 -20.92 -6.76 -13.56
CA LYS A 133 -22.07 -6.99 -14.41
C LYS A 133 -21.50 -7.10 -15.82
N LYS A 134 -21.25 -8.34 -16.25
CA LYS A 134 -21.23 -8.73 -17.65
C LYS A 134 -22.60 -8.36 -18.19
N SER A 135 -22.77 -7.11 -18.59
CA SER A 135 -23.88 -6.69 -19.43
C SER A 135 -23.64 -7.30 -20.80
N SER A 136 -24.18 -8.51 -20.88
CA SER A 136 -24.35 -9.35 -22.04
C SER A 136 -25.32 -8.68 -23.01
N VAL A 137 -24.77 -8.20 -24.15
CA VAL A 137 -25.35 -8.08 -25.53
C VAL A 137 -26.64 -7.24 -25.75
N PRO A 138 -26.99 -6.81 -27.00
CA PRO A 138 -26.42 -7.15 -28.31
C PRO A 138 -26.09 -5.99 -29.28
N ALA A 139 -25.33 -6.35 -30.32
CA ALA A 139 -25.16 -5.62 -31.56
C ALA A 139 -26.49 -5.47 -32.33
N SER A 140 -26.76 -4.28 -32.90
CA SER A 140 -26.97 -4.15 -34.35
C SER A 140 -27.19 -2.71 -34.83
N PRO A 141 -26.92 -2.44 -36.12
CA PRO A 141 -26.69 -1.12 -36.69
C PRO A 141 -27.96 -0.52 -37.32
N SER A 142 -28.05 0.81 -37.37
CA SER A 142 -28.86 1.49 -38.40
C SER A 142 -28.38 2.92 -38.61
N ALA A 143 -28.00 3.18 -39.87
CA ALA A 143 -27.80 4.49 -40.47
C ALA A 143 -29.09 5.33 -40.46
N ILE A 144 -28.93 6.67 -40.52
CA ILE A 144 -29.80 7.71 -41.14
C ILE A 144 -29.14 9.04 -40.72
N MET A 145 -28.33 9.71 -41.55
CA MET A 145 -28.67 10.58 -42.69
C MET A 145 -29.66 11.71 -42.36
N ARG A 146 -29.14 12.94 -42.24
CA ARG A 146 -29.72 14.26 -42.61
C ARG A 146 -29.09 15.35 -41.71
N GLN A 147 -28.88 16.59 -42.11
CA GLN A 147 -28.79 17.35 -43.36
C GLN A 147 -28.42 18.78 -42.88
N GLN A 148 -27.68 19.52 -43.70
CA GLN A 148 -27.27 20.93 -43.53
C GLN A 148 -28.39 21.87 -43.07
N VAL A 149 -28.04 23.00 -42.44
CA VAL A 149 -28.21 24.35 -43.04
C VAL A 149 -27.44 25.44 -42.28
N ALA A 150 -26.98 26.43 -43.04
CA ALA A 150 -26.32 27.66 -42.64
C ALA A 150 -27.32 28.80 -42.38
N ALA A 151 -26.91 29.79 -41.57
CA ALA A 151 -27.30 31.21 -41.56
C ALA A 151 -26.43 31.86 -40.45
N ASP A 152 -25.56 32.85 -40.66
CA ASP A 152 -25.68 34.19 -41.26
C ASP A 152 -26.63 35.14 -40.50
N ALA A 153 -26.13 36.37 -40.30
CA ALA A 153 -26.76 37.64 -39.90
C ALA A 153 -26.67 38.12 -38.43
N GLU A 154 -25.99 39.28 -38.30
CA GLU A 154 -26.32 40.54 -37.58
C GLU A 154 -26.86 40.48 -36.13
N GLY A 155 -26.53 41.35 -35.18
CA GLY A 155 -25.91 42.67 -35.14
C GLY A 155 -26.41 43.38 -33.87
N ASP A 156 -25.54 44.12 -33.18
CA ASP A 156 -25.76 45.45 -32.53
C ASP A 156 -24.39 45.98 -32.05
#